data_AF-A0A960GIX3-F1
#
_entry.id   AF-A0A960GIX3-F1
#
_cell.length_a   1.000
_cell.length_b   1.000
_cell.length_c   1.000
_cell.angle_alpha   90.00
_cell.angle_beta   90.00
_cell.angle_gamma   90.00
#
_symmetry.space_group_name_H-M   'P 1'
#
loop_
_entity.id
_entity.type
_entity.pdbx_description
1 polymer ?
#
loop_
_entity_poly.entity_id
_entity_poly.type
_entity_poly.pdbx_seq_one_letter_code
_entity_poly.pdbx_strand_id
1 'polypeptide(L)' 'MTTLEQISALTQPHHPDDWTELDTAAVDTARVLAADAVQKVGNGHPGTAMSLAPLAYT' A
#
# COMPACT_ATOMS: atom_id res chain seq x y z
N MET A 1 17.27 10.51 -11.58
CA MET A 1 16.12 10.99 -10.78
C MET A 1 14.87 10.46 -11.45
N THR A 2 14.00 9.76 -10.71
CA THR A 2 12.73 9.24 -11.25
C THR A 2 11.75 10.39 -11.42
N THR A 3 11.11 10.52 -12.58
CA THR A 3 10.13 11.57 -12.85
C THR A 3 8.77 11.23 -12.21
N LEU A 4 7.89 12.23 -12.08
CA LEU A 4 6.52 12.02 -11.61
C LEU A 4 5.75 11.05 -12.52
N GLU A 5 5.97 11.15 -13.84
CA GLU A 5 5.37 10.25 -14.83
C GLU A 5 5.84 8.80 -14.62
N GLN A 6 7.14 8.61 -14.36
CA GLN A 6 7.71 7.29 -14.08
C GLN A 6 7.17 6.72 -12.76
N ILE A 7 7.02 7.53 -11.71
CA ILE A 7 6.44 7.08 -10.43
C ILE A 7 4.98 6.68 -10.64
N SER A 8 4.18 7.53 -11.31
CA SER A 8 2.77 7.25 -11.58
C SER A 8 2.60 5.93 -12.34
N ALA A 9 3.43 5.69 -13.37
CA ALA A 9 3.42 4.45 -14.13
C ALA A 9 3.73 3.21 -13.26
N LEU A 10 4.65 3.33 -12.28
CA LEU A 10 5.02 2.23 -11.37
C LEU A 10 3.96 1.95 -10.29
N THR A 11 3.09 2.92 -9.98
CA THR A 11 2.07 2.79 -8.93
C THR A 11 0.66 2.54 -9.47
N GLN A 12 0.50 2.30 -10.78
CA GLN A 12 -0.80 1.92 -11.34
C GLN A 12 -1.21 0.52 -10.84
N PRO A 13 -2.45 0.35 -10.35
CA PRO A 13 -2.94 -0.96 -9.95
C PRO A 13 -3.19 -1.84 -11.18
N HIS A 14 -2.90 -3.13 -11.05
CA HIS A 14 -3.26 -4.16 -12.03
C HIS A 14 -3.86 -5.35 -11.28
N HIS A 15 -5.19 -5.31 -11.11
CA HIS A 15 -5.93 -6.29 -10.34
C HIS A 15 -6.38 -7.48 -11.21
N PRO A 16 -6.49 -8.70 -10.65
CA PRO A 16 -7.12 -9.83 -11.32
C PRO A 16 -8.64 -9.65 -11.44
N ASP A 17 -9.30 -10.47 -12.28
CA ASP A 17 -10.74 -10.37 -12.58
C ASP A 17 -11.66 -10.60 -11.37
N ASP A 18 -11.17 -11.33 -10.35
CA ASP A 18 -11.89 -11.65 -9.12
C ASP A 18 -11.62 -10.66 -7.98
N TRP A 19 -10.82 -9.61 -8.22
CA TRP A 19 -10.56 -8.57 -7.25
C TRP A 19 -11.80 -7.72 -7.00
N THR A 20 -12.23 -7.64 -5.76
CA THR A 20 -13.41 -6.90 -5.33
C THR A 20 -13.04 -5.61 -4.60
N GLU A 21 -14.05 -4.77 -4.38
CA GLU A 21 -13.91 -3.57 -3.54
C GLU A 21 -13.48 -3.92 -2.10
N LEU A 22 -13.78 -5.12 -1.61
CA LEU A 22 -13.36 -5.56 -0.28
C LEU A 22 -11.85 -5.79 -0.22
N ASP A 23 -11.25 -6.32 -1.28
CA ASP A 23 -9.79 -6.54 -1.38
C ASP A 23 -9.05 -5.20 -1.40
N THR A 24 -9.57 -4.22 -2.16
CA THR A 24 -9.07 -2.83 -2.12
C THR A 24 -9.15 -2.26 -0.71
N ALA A 25 -10.30 -2.36 -0.06
CA ALA A 25 -10.48 -1.85 1.30
C ALA A 25 -9.57 -2.55 2.32
N ALA A 26 -9.31 -3.86 2.17
CA ALA A 26 -8.41 -4.61 3.03
C ALA A 26 -6.96 -4.14 2.89
N VAL A 27 -6.48 -3.97 1.66
CA VAL A 27 -5.13 -3.45 1.38
C VAL A 27 -4.98 -2.01 1.90
N ASP A 28 -5.97 -1.14 1.68
CA ASP A 28 -5.95 0.23 2.17
C ASP A 28 -5.99 0.30 3.70
N THR A 29 -6.78 -0.57 4.33
CA THR A 29 -6.80 -0.69 5.79
C THR A 29 -5.44 -1.12 6.33
N ALA A 30 -4.76 -2.08 5.69
CA ALA A 30 -3.41 -2.49 6.10
C ALA A 30 -2.40 -1.34 6.00
N ARG A 31 -2.47 -0.53 4.94
CA ARG A 31 -1.63 0.67 4.77
C ARG A 31 -1.85 1.66 5.91
N VAL A 32 -3.11 1.96 6.24
CA VAL A 32 -3.46 2.92 7.29
C VAL A 32 -3.06 2.40 8.66
N LEU A 33 -3.31 1.12 8.96
CA LEU A 33 -2.88 0.51 10.23
C LEU A 33 -1.36 0.52 10.41
N ALA A 34 -0.59 0.31 9.33
CA ALA A 34 0.87 0.43 9.38
C ALA A 34 1.30 1.87 9.71
N ALA A 35 0.67 2.86 9.09
CA ALA A 35 0.92 4.27 9.38
C ALA A 35 0.56 4.63 10.83
N ASP A 36 -0.64 4.26 11.28
CA ASP A 36 -1.14 4.55 12.63
C ASP A 36 -0.31 3.86 13.72
N ALA A 37 0.08 2.60 13.53
CA ALA A 37 0.88 1.87 14.51
C ALA A 37 2.25 2.52 14.73
N VAL A 38 2.93 2.90 13.64
CA VAL A 38 4.21 3.62 13.73
C VAL A 38 4.01 5.02 14.32
N GLN A 39 2.98 5.74 13.88
CA GLN A 39 2.68 7.07 14.38
C GLN A 39 2.42 7.06 15.89
N LYS A 40 1.73 6.04 16.40
CA LYS A 40 1.42 5.87 17.81
C LYS A 40 2.67 5.74 18.70
N VAL A 41 3.68 4.99 18.25
CA VAL A 41 4.95 4.83 19.00
C VAL A 41 5.97 5.93 18.67
N GLY A 42 5.72 6.71 17.61
CA GLY A 42 6.52 7.86 17.19
C GLY A 42 7.81 7.52 16.43
N ASN A 43 8.03 6.25 16.09
CA ASN A 43 9.19 5.78 15.34
C ASN A 43 8.93 4.41 14.69
N GLY A 44 9.60 4.11 13.56
CA GLY A 44 9.45 2.83 12.85
C GLY A 44 9.52 2.98 11.33
N HIS A 45 9.15 1.92 10.60
CA HIS A 45 9.26 1.82 9.14
C HIS A 45 7.89 1.54 8.48
N PRO A 46 7.00 2.54 8.34
CA PRO A 46 5.67 2.32 7.79
C PRO A 46 5.71 2.16 6.26
N GLY A 47 6.68 2.79 5.59
CA GLY A 47 6.73 2.87 4.13
C GLY A 47 6.78 1.53 3.41
N THR A 48 7.63 0.60 3.86
CA THR A 48 7.73 -0.74 3.25
C THR A 48 6.48 -1.57 3.49
N ALA A 49 5.87 -1.47 4.68
CA ALA A 49 4.61 -2.16 4.97
C ALA A 49 3.46 -1.64 4.09
N MET A 50 3.40 -0.33 3.85
CA MET A 50 2.39 0.28 2.99
C MET A 50 2.57 -0.09 1.51
N SER A 51 3.79 -0.05 0.99
CA SER A 51 4.06 -0.37 -0.42
C SER A 51 3.88 -1.85 -0.73
N LEU A 52 4.22 -2.74 0.22
CA LEU A 52 4.08 -4.18 0.06
C LEU A 52 2.72 -4.72 0.51
N ALA A 53 1.79 -3.88 1.00
CA ALA A 53 0.47 -4.33 1.45
C ALA A 53 -0.30 -5.19 0.40
N PRO A 54 -0.34 -4.83 -0.90
CA PRO A 54 -0.98 -5.68 -1.91
C PRO A 54 -0.31 -7.05 -2.06
N LEU A 55 1.02 -7.09 -2.02
CA LEU A 55 1.80 -8.33 -2.14
C LEU A 55 1.60 -9.24 -0.92
N ALA A 56 1.57 -8.67 0.28
CA ALA A 56 1.39 -9.45 1.52
C ALA A 56 -0.05 -9.95 1.72
N TYR A 57 -1.03 -9.33 1.04
CA TYR A 57 -2.43 -9.73 1.07
C TYR A 57 -2.72 -11.00 0.24
N THR A 58 -1.91 -11.25 -0.79
CA THR A 58 -2.06 -12.38 -1.74
C THR A 58 -1.29 -13.61 -1.25
#